data_AF-A0A392QKR6-F1
#
_entry.id   AF-A0A392QKR6-F1
#
_cell.length_a   1.000
_cell.length_b   1.000
_cell.length_c   1.000
_cell.angle_alpha   90.00
_cell.angle_beta   90.00
_cell.angle_gamma   90.00
#
_symmetry.space_group_name_H-M   'P 1'
#
loop_
_entity.id
_entity.type
_entity.pdbx_description
1 polymer ?
#
loop_
_entity_poly.entity_id
_entity_poly.type
_entity_poly.pdbx_seq_one_letter_code
_entity_poly.pdbx_strand_id
1 'polypeptide(L)' 'RRKGNARHPGRTPFIMRILESRIPRPLEKPPKLEIYDETTGPDEHQEHIDTILDYYQAQGPIQCKLIVLTLKGSAMT' A
#
# COMPACT_ATOMS: atom_id res chain seq x y z
N ARG A 1 26.21 -24.62 19.85
CA ARG A 1 25.82 -23.18 19.85
C ARG A 1 24.76 -22.96 18.78
N ARG A 2 23.48 -22.85 19.14
CA ARG A 2 22.40 -22.54 18.17
C ARG A 2 22.43 -21.03 17.92
N LYS A 3 22.78 -20.62 16.70
CA LYS A 3 22.78 -19.22 16.26
C LYS A 3 21.31 -18.80 16.17
N GLY A 4 20.87 -18.01 17.15
CA GLY A 4 19.54 -17.41 17.16
C GLY A 4 19.37 -16.62 15.88
N ASN A 5 18.51 -17.11 15.00
CA ASN A 5 18.15 -16.41 13.79
C ASN A 5 17.26 -15.25 14.24
N ALA A 6 17.87 -14.07 14.41
CA ALA A 6 17.16 -12.82 14.65
C ALA A 6 16.31 -12.49 13.42
N ARG A 7 15.22 -13.22 13.24
CA ARG A 7 14.13 -12.81 12.36
C ARG A 7 13.55 -11.58 13.04
N HIS A 8 13.80 -10.42 12.46
CA HIS A 8 13.19 -9.16 12.87
C HIS A 8 11.68 -9.39 13.03
N PRO A 9 11.09 -9.10 14.19
CA PRO A 9 9.66 -9.36 14.46
C PRO A 9 8.72 -8.71 13.44
N GLY A 10 9.17 -7.67 12.72
CA GLY A 10 8.40 -6.94 11.73
C GLY A 10 8.62 -7.32 10.26
N ARG A 11 9.36 -8.40 9.94
CA ARG A 11 9.64 -8.81 8.56
C ARG A 11 9.06 -10.20 8.27
N THR A 12 7.74 -10.27 8.28
CA THR A 12 7.00 -11.46 7.84
C THR A 12 7.10 -11.62 6.32
N PRO A 13 6.91 -12.84 5.78
CA PRO A 13 6.86 -13.06 4.33
C PRO A 13 5.83 -12.17 3.62
N PHE A 14 4.73 -11.82 4.30
CA PHE A 14 3.71 -10.90 3.81
C PHE A 14 4.26 -9.47 3.64
N ILE A 15 4.92 -8.93 4.67
CA ILE A 15 5.52 -7.59 4.64
C ILE A 15 6.60 -7.53 3.56
N MET A 16 7.40 -8.58 3.40
CA MET A 16 8.41 -8.65 2.33
C MET A 16 7.78 -8.57 0.94
N ARG A 17 6.69 -9.31 0.69
CA ARG A 17 5.99 -9.25 -0.61
C ARG A 17 5.44 -7.86 -0.93
N ILE A 18 5.01 -7.09 0.08
CA ILE A 18 4.56 -5.70 -0.10
C ILE A 18 5.76 -4.77 -0.38
N LEU A 19 6.85 -4.91 0.38
CA LEU A 19 8.03 -4.07 0.19
C LEU A 19 8.71 -4.33 -1.17
N GLU A 20 8.74 -5.59 -1.61
CA GLU A 20 9.36 -6.03 -2.87
C GLU A 20 8.47 -5.80 -4.10
N SER A 21 7.16 -5.58 -3.94
CA SER A 21 6.26 -5.31 -5.07
C SER A 21 6.66 -4.00 -5.76
N ARG A 22 6.82 -4.02 -7.07
CA ARG A 22 7.03 -2.79 -7.83
C ARG A 22 5.69 -2.19 -8.19
N ILE A 23 5.56 -0.89 -7.96
CA ILE A 23 4.41 -0.14 -8.49
C ILE A 23 4.60 -0.09 -10.01
N PRO A 24 3.60 -0.50 -10.81
CA PRO A 24 3.65 -0.36 -12.26
C PRO A 24 3.93 1.10 -12.66
N ARG A 25 4.75 1.33 -13.69
CA ARG A 25 5.06 2.71 -14.17
C ARG A 25 3.83 3.60 -14.40
N PRO A 26 2.70 3.09 -14.93
CA PRO A 26 1.49 3.90 -15.07
C PRO A 26 0.88 4.36 -13.72
N LEU A 27 1.17 3.62 -12.64
CA LEU A 27 0.80 3.90 -11.26
C LEU A 27 1.90 4.64 -10.48
N GLU A 28 3.08 4.90 -11.06
CA GLU A 28 4.07 5.81 -10.47
C GLU A 28 3.61 7.27 -10.60
N LYS A 29 2.78 7.55 -11.62
CA LYS A 29 2.03 8.80 -11.80
C LYS A 29 0.56 8.45 -12.10
N PRO A 30 -0.14 7.83 -11.15
CA PRO A 30 -1.56 7.57 -11.34
C PRO A 30 -2.28 8.91 -11.55
N PRO A 31 -3.37 8.95 -12.33
CA PRO A 31 -4.29 10.09 -12.28
C PRO A 31 -4.63 10.36 -10.81
N LYS A 32 -4.57 11.64 -10.41
CA LYS A 32 -4.54 12.12 -9.00
C LYS A 32 -5.00 11.06 -8.01
N LEU A 33 -4.04 10.29 -7.48
CA LEU A 33 -4.26 9.49 -6.29
C LEU A 33 -4.59 10.52 -5.21
N GLU A 34 -5.87 10.63 -4.86
CA GLU A 34 -6.28 11.61 -3.87
C GLU A 34 -5.61 11.26 -2.55
N ILE A 35 -5.06 12.29 -1.90
CA ILE A 35 -4.46 12.13 -0.59
C ILE A 35 -5.62 11.94 0.37
N TYR A 36 -5.56 10.87 1.17
CA TYR A 36 -6.51 10.69 2.26
C TYR A 36 -6.20 11.71 3.35
N ASP A 37 -7.09 12.68 3.50
CA ASP A 37 -6.98 13.76 4.49
C ASP A 37 -7.99 13.59 5.65
N GLU A 38 -8.56 12.39 5.80
CA GLU A 38 -9.55 12.02 6.82
C GLU A 38 -10.91 12.75 6.66
N THR A 39 -11.12 13.51 5.58
CA THR A 39 -12.40 14.21 5.34
C THR A 39 -13.41 13.36 4.57
N THR A 40 -12.93 12.42 3.75
CA THR A 40 -13.72 11.38 3.09
C THR A 40 -13.75 10.11 3.94
N GLY A 41 -14.82 9.31 3.78
CA GLY A 41 -14.94 8.04 4.48
C GLY A 41 -13.81 7.07 4.09
N PRO A 42 -13.33 6.20 5.00
CA PRO A 42 -12.32 5.20 4.67
C PRO A 42 -12.78 4.24 3.57
N ASP A 43 -14.08 3.98 3.47
CA ASP A 43 -14.67 3.12 2.44
C ASP A 43 -14.63 3.76 1.05
N GLU A 44 -14.90 5.07 0.94
CA GLU A 44 -14.77 5.81 -0.33
C GLU A 44 -13.32 5.85 -0.81
N HIS A 45 -12.37 6.01 0.12
CA HIS A 45 -10.94 5.97 -0.21
C HIS A 45 -10.51 4.58 -0.70
N GLN A 46 -11.03 3.53 -0.06
CA GLN A 46 -10.79 2.15 -0.48
C GLN A 46 -11.36 1.88 -1.87
N GLU A 47 -12.58 2.32 -2.15
CA GLU A 47 -13.23 2.18 -3.45
C GLU A 47 -12.47 2.91 -4.57
N HIS A 48 -11.96 4.12 -4.29
CA HIS A 48 -11.14 4.87 -5.23
C HIS A 48 -9.85 4.10 -5.58
N ILE A 49 -9.15 3.57 -4.57
CA ILE A 49 -7.95 2.76 -4.78
C ILE A 49 -8.28 1.49 -5.57
N ASP A 50 -9.37 0.80 -5.25
CA ASP A 50 -9.80 -0.41 -5.94
C ASP A 50 -10.16 -0.14 -7.40
N THR A 51 -10.81 0.98 -7.69
CA THR A 51 -11.13 1.41 -9.07
C THR A 51 -9.86 1.68 -9.90
N ILE A 52 -8.88 2.34 -9.31
CA ILE A 52 -7.58 2.60 -9.96
C ILE A 52 -6.85 1.28 -10.22
N LEU A 53 -6.83 0.40 -9.23
CA LEU A 53 -6.20 -0.91 -9.33
C LEU A 53 -6.84 -1.78 -10.42
N ASP A 54 -8.18 -1.79 -10.50
CA ASP A 54 -8.92 -2.51 -11.53
C ASP A 54 -8.61 -1.95 -12.93
N TYR A 55 -8.58 -0.62 -13.09
CA TYR A 55 -8.17 0.04 -14.32
C TYR A 55 -6.77 -0.39 -14.80
N TYR A 56 -5.83 -0.59 -13.87
CA TYR A 56 -4.46 -1.03 -14.18
C TYR A 56 -4.26 -2.55 -14.10
N GLN A 57 -5.32 -3.33 -13.86
CA GLN A 57 -5.25 -4.79 -13.64
C GLN A 57 -4.22 -5.19 -12.57
N ALA A 58 -4.06 -4.36 -11.53
CA ALA A 58 -3.13 -4.56 -10.44
C ALA A 58 -3.90 -4.96 -9.17
N GLN A 59 -3.50 -6.02 -8.47
CA GLN A 59 -4.15 -6.42 -7.22
C GLN A 59 -3.14 -6.93 -6.17
N GLY A 60 -3.57 -6.99 -4.91
CA GLY A 60 -2.80 -7.59 -3.82
C GLY A 60 -1.69 -6.68 -3.28
N PRO A 61 -0.40 -7.06 -3.29
CA PRO A 61 0.67 -6.27 -2.67
C PRO A 61 0.83 -4.83 -3.18
N ILE A 62 0.30 -4.52 -4.37
CA ILE A 62 0.29 -3.16 -4.94
C ILE A 62 -0.77 -2.29 -4.23
N GLN A 63 -1.93 -2.84 -3.90
CA GLN A 63 -3.02 -2.17 -3.18
C GLN A 63 -2.57 -1.68 -1.81
N CYS A 64 -1.97 -2.57 -1.02
CA CYS A 64 -1.44 -2.20 0.29
C CYS A 64 -0.38 -1.08 0.19
N LYS A 65 0.41 -1.07 -0.88
CA LYS A 65 1.43 -0.04 -1.10
C LYS A 65 0.82 1.31 -1.48
N LEU A 66 -0.23 1.32 -2.30
CA LEU A 66 -0.95 2.54 -2.69
C LEU A 66 -1.70 3.16 -1.52
N ILE A 67 -2.37 2.34 -0.69
CA ILE A 67 -3.00 2.81 0.55
C ILE A 67 -1.95 3.52 1.40
N VAL A 68 -0.82 2.88 1.70
CA VAL A 68 0.25 3.50 2.52
C VAL A 68 0.81 4.79 1.90
N LEU A 69 0.87 4.90 0.56
CA LEU A 69 1.37 6.10 -0.12
C LEU A 69 0.37 7.26 -0.16
N THR A 70 -0.92 7.02 0.09
CA THR A 70 -1.98 8.05 0.07
C THR A 70 -2.33 8.60 1.44
N LEU A 71 -1.93 7.93 2.51
CA LEU A 71 -2.16 8.40 3.88
C LEU A 71 -1.34 9.68 4.16
N LYS A 72 -1.92 10.62 4.90
CA LYS A 72 -1.25 11.85 5.36
C LYS A 72 -1.69 12.18 6.78
N GLY A 73 -0.83 12.89 7.53
CA GLY A 73 -1.21 13.45 8.83
C GLY A 73 -1.44 12.37 9.90
N SER A 74 -2.51 12.51 10.67
CA SER A 74 -2.87 11.58 11.75
C SER A 74 -3.23 10.19 11.25
N ALA A 75 -3.59 10.03 9.97
CA ALA A 75 -3.89 8.74 9.36
C ALA A 75 -2.67 7.80 9.25
N MET A 76 -1.45 8.33 9.43
CA MET A 76 -0.22 7.51 9.48
C MET A 76 0.12 6.98 10.89
N THR A 77 -0.54 7.47 11.93
CA THR A 77 -0.24 7.18 13.35
C THR A 77 -1.07 6.05 13.91
#